data_AF-A0AAV2FYW7-F1
#
_entry.id   AF-A0AAV2FYW7-F1
#
_cell.length_a   1.000
_cell.length_b   1.000
_cell.length_c   1.000
_cell.angle_alpha   90.00
_cell.angle_beta   90.00
_cell.angle_gamma   90.00
#
_symmetry.space_group_name_H-M   'P 1'
#
loop_
_entity.id
_entity.type
_entity.pdbx_description
1 polymer ?
#
loop_
_entity_poly.entity_id
_entity_poly.type
_entity_poly.pdbx_seq_one_letter_code
_entity_poly.pdbx_strand_id
1 'polypeptide(L)'
;MEEVVKAEVIKLLDAGIIYPISDSQWVSPTQLVPKKGGMMVVANEKEELIPTRTVVGWRVCIDYQRLNDATRKDHFLLPFIDQIPERLAGHDYYCFLDGMSGYFQIPIAPEDQAKKTFTCPFGTFAYRRIPFGLCNAPETFQRCMVAIFYKLVGEIMEVFMDDF
;
A
#
# COMPACT_ATOMS: atom_id res chain seq x y z
N MET A 1 16.94 -13.32 2.79
CA MET A 1 16.07 -12.47 1.94
C MET A 1 14.95 -13.28 1.31
N GLU A 2 15.23 -14.42 0.68
CA GLU A 2 14.19 -15.32 0.15
C GLU A 2 13.19 -15.79 1.21
N GLU A 3 13.63 -16.08 2.43
CA GLU A 3 12.75 -16.45 3.55
C GLU A 3 11.71 -15.36 3.88
N VAL A 4 12.06 -14.08 3.72
CA VAL A 4 11.13 -12.96 3.95
C VAL A 4 10.01 -13.00 2.90
N VAL A 5 10.38 -13.21 1.64
CA VAL A 5 9.41 -13.33 0.54
C VAL A 5 8.51 -14.55 0.77
N LYS A 6 9.09 -15.69 1.16
CA LYS A 6 8.34 -16.91 1.44
C LYS A 6 7.32 -16.71 2.56
N ALA A 7 7.74 -16.12 3.68
CA ALA A 7 6.89 -15.88 4.83
C ALA A 7 5.71 -14.95 4.48
N GLU A 8 5.96 -13.88 3.71
CA GLU A 8 4.91 -12.96 3.28
C GLU A 8 3.94 -13.63 2.29
N VAL A 9 4.44 -14.42 1.33
CA VAL A 9 3.60 -15.15 0.38
C VAL A 9 2.68 -16.15 1.10
N ILE A 10 3.20 -16.90 2.08
CA ILE A 10 2.40 -17.83 2.88
C ILE A 10 1.31 -17.08 3.63
N LYS A 11 1.67 -15.99 4.32
CA LYS A 11 0.70 -15.15 5.04
C LYS A 11 -0.43 -14.64 4.13
N LEU A 12 -0.09 -14.17 2.93
CA LEU A 12 -1.08 -13.67 1.97
C LEU A 12 -1.96 -14.79 1.39
N LEU A 13 -1.42 -16.00 1.19
CA LEU A 13 -2.16 -17.18 0.76
C LEU A 13 -3.15 -17.64 1.85
N ASP A 14 -2.67 -17.75 3.09
CA ASP A 14 -3.49 -18.18 4.24
C ASP A 14 -4.64 -17.19 4.51
N ALA A 15 -4.39 -15.89 4.32
CA ALA A 15 -5.41 -14.86 4.39
C ALA A 15 -6.35 -14.81 3.16
N GLY A 16 -6.10 -15.62 2.13
CA GLY A 16 -6.88 -15.64 0.89
C GLY A 16 -6.78 -14.37 0.04
N ILE A 17 -5.78 -13.51 0.31
CA ILE A 17 -5.53 -12.24 -0.40
C ILE A 17 -4.97 -12.51 -1.79
N ILE A 18 -4.16 -13.56 -1.93
CA ILE A 18 -3.60 -14.01 -3.21
C ILE A 18 -3.99 -15.46 -3.50
N TYR A 19 -3.82 -15.88 -4.76
CA TYR A 19 -3.98 -17.27 -5.18
C TYR A 19 -2.94 -17.64 -6.24
N PRO A 20 -2.53 -18.92 -6.31
CA PRO A 20 -1.60 -19.38 -7.34
C PRO A 20 -2.26 -19.35 -8.72
N ILE A 21 -1.49 -18.98 -9.74
CA ILE A 21 -1.91 -18.98 -11.14
C ILE A 21 -0.81 -19.60 -12.00
N SER A 22 -1.18 -20.46 -12.96
CA SER A 22 -0.22 -21.10 -13.87
C SER A 22 0.17 -20.18 -15.01
N ASP A 23 -0.82 -19.53 -15.63
CA ASP A 23 -0.65 -18.75 -16.84
C ASP A 23 -1.30 -17.37 -16.69
N SER A 24 -0.52 -16.32 -16.96
CA SER A 24 -1.00 -14.95 -17.02
C SER A 24 -0.26 -14.19 -18.11
N GLN A 25 -1.01 -13.41 -18.90
CA GLN A 25 -0.45 -12.48 -19.88
C GLN A 25 0.26 -11.28 -19.22
N TRP A 26 -0.02 -11.04 -17.94
CA TRP A 26 0.54 -9.97 -17.13
C TRP A 26 1.39 -10.55 -16.03
N VAL A 27 2.61 -10.04 -15.84
CA VAL A 27 3.47 -10.45 -14.73
C VAL A 27 4.31 -9.25 -14.28
N SER A 28 4.22 -8.92 -13.00
CA SER A 28 5.09 -7.95 -12.33
C SER A 28 6.14 -8.65 -11.45
N PRO A 29 7.40 -8.18 -11.43
CA PRO A 29 8.42 -8.77 -10.57
C PRO A 29 8.24 -8.33 -9.11
N THR A 30 8.64 -9.20 -8.18
CA THR A 30 8.73 -8.88 -6.75
C THR A 30 10.05 -8.20 -6.44
N GLN A 31 10.02 -7.16 -5.63
CA GLN A 31 11.16 -6.38 -5.15
C GLN A 31 11.20 -6.35 -3.62
N LEU A 32 12.39 -6.49 -3.05
CA LEU A 32 12.61 -6.36 -1.62
C LEU A 32 13.10 -4.95 -1.29
N VAL A 33 12.34 -4.24 -0.48
CA VAL A 33 12.64 -2.87 -0.07
C VAL A 33 13.03 -2.84 1.41
N PRO A 34 14.21 -2.31 1.78
CA PRO A 34 14.60 -2.23 3.18
C PRO A 34 13.74 -1.21 3.93
N LYS A 35 13.21 -1.61 5.09
CA LYS A 35 12.53 -0.69 6.02
C LYS A 35 13.62 0.11 6.74
N LYS A 36 13.68 1.40 6.43
CA LYS A 36 14.58 2.37 7.07
C LYS A 36 14.11 2.60 8.51
N GLY A 37 15.01 2.39 9.47
CA GLY A 37 14.83 2.70 10.88
C GLY A 37 15.44 4.05 11.26
N GLY A 38 15.80 4.19 12.55
CA GLY A 38 16.45 5.38 13.08
C GLY A 38 17.80 5.68 12.41
N MET A 39 18.21 6.95 12.50
CA MET A 39 19.52 7.39 12.04
C MET A 39 20.56 7.06 13.11
N MET A 40 21.62 6.35 12.74
CA MET A 40 22.80 6.16 13.59
C MET A 40 24.00 6.83 12.95
N VAL A 41 24.97 7.23 13.75
CA VAL A 41 26.24 7.78 13.27
C VAL A 41 27.28 6.67 13.34
N VAL A 42 27.87 6.32 12.19
CA VAL A 42 28.90 5.27 12.08
C VAL A 42 30.16 5.92 11.53
N ALA A 43 31.33 5.58 12.07
CA ALA A 43 32.60 6.01 11.51
C ALA A 43 32.89 5.21 10.22
N ASN A 44 33.21 5.90 9.12
CA ASN A 44 33.68 5.25 7.90
C ASN A 44 35.15 4.83 8.03
N GLU A 45 35.71 4.22 6.98
CA GLU A 45 37.13 3.79 6.93
C GLU A 45 38.15 4.93 7.09
N LYS A 46 37.70 6.19 6.99
CA LYS A 46 38.50 7.41 7.18
C LYS A 46 38.21 8.09 8.53
N GLU A 47 37.54 7.39 9.45
CA GLU A 47 37.08 7.91 10.75
C GLU A 47 36.08 9.08 10.66
N GLU A 48 35.50 9.33 9.49
CA GLU A 48 34.46 10.35 9.33
C GLU A 48 33.12 9.80 9.79
N LEU A 49 32.43 10.57 10.63
CA LEU A 49 31.13 10.24 11.17
C LEU A 49 30.04 10.43 10.10
N ILE A 50 29.58 9.33 9.50
CA ILE A 50 28.51 9.34 8.50
C ILE A 50 27.16 8.95 9.11
N PRO A 51 26.09 9.75 8.90
CA PRO A 51 24.74 9.36 9.29
C PRO A 51 24.25 8.22 8.40
N THR A 52 24.13 7.02 8.97
CA THR A 52 23.66 5.82 8.29
C THR A 52 22.33 5.40 8.88
N ARG A 53 21.34 5.12 8.02
CA ARG A 53 20.04 4.58 8.47
C ARG A 53 20.14 3.08 8.70
N THR A 54 19.78 2.63 9.90
CA THR A 54 19.71 1.21 10.21
C THR A 54 18.55 0.56 9.45
N VAL A 55 18.74 -0.64 8.90
CA VAL A 55 17.66 -1.42 8.31
C VAL A 55 17.00 -2.24 9.41
N VAL A 56 15.73 -1.95 9.72
CA VAL A 56 14.97 -2.61 10.80
C VAL A 56 14.09 -3.77 10.31
N GLY A 57 14.05 -4.00 9.00
CA GLY A 57 13.27 -5.05 8.38
C GLY A 57 13.22 -4.91 6.87
N TRP A 58 12.43 -5.76 6.21
CA TRP A 58 12.26 -5.78 4.76
C TRP A 58 10.77 -5.77 4.41
N ARG A 59 10.44 -5.10 3.30
CA ARG A 59 9.10 -5.08 2.71
C ARG A 59 9.13 -5.80 1.38
N VAL A 60 8.14 -6.67 1.16
CA VAL A 60 7.90 -7.28 -0.14
C VAL A 60 7.01 -6.32 -0.93
N CYS A 61 7.56 -5.76 -2.00
CA CYS A 61 6.87 -4.82 -2.88
C CYS A 61 6.74 -5.44 -4.26
N ILE A 62 5.61 -5.24 -4.92
CA ILE A 62 5.45 -5.65 -6.31
C ILE A 62 5.69 -4.44 -7.20
N ASP A 63 6.53 -4.60 -8.22
CA ASP A 63 6.80 -3.53 -9.16
C ASP A 63 5.69 -3.45 -10.23
N TYR A 64 4.71 -2.59 -9.96
CA TYR A 64 3.61 -2.31 -10.88
C TYR A 64 3.86 -1.11 -11.79
N GLN A 65 5.08 -0.57 -11.92
CA GLN A 65 5.32 0.64 -12.73
C GLN A 65 4.77 0.51 -14.16
N ARG A 66 5.13 -0.57 -14.86
CA ARG A 66 4.65 -0.83 -16.23
C ARG A 66 3.13 -0.99 -16.31
N LEU A 67 2.53 -1.60 -15.29
CA LEU A 67 1.08 -1.76 -15.23
C LEU A 67 0.39 -0.42 -14.99
N ASN A 68 0.95 0.40 -14.11
CA ASN A 68 0.42 1.71 -13.77
C ASN A 68 0.48 2.67 -14.97
N ASP A 69 1.54 2.61 -15.77
CA ASP A 69 1.66 3.39 -17.01
C ASP A 69 0.61 3.00 -18.05
N ALA A 70 0.26 1.71 -18.13
CA ALA A 70 -0.78 1.21 -19.02
C ALA A 70 -2.21 1.41 -18.47
N THR A 71 -2.35 1.79 -17.19
CA THR A 71 -3.64 1.93 -16.53
C THR A 71 -4.14 3.37 -16.65
N ARG A 72 -5.42 3.54 -17.02
CA ARG A 72 -6.07 4.85 -17.00
C ARG A 72 -6.17 5.35 -15.55
N LYS A 73 -5.60 6.51 -15.27
CA LYS A 73 -5.65 7.14 -13.95
C LYS A 73 -7.07 7.59 -13.61
N ASP A 74 -7.52 7.27 -12.40
CA ASP A 74 -8.78 7.77 -11.86
C ASP A 74 -8.64 9.27 -11.56
N HIS A 75 -9.70 10.04 -11.78
CA HIS A 75 -9.74 11.49 -11.52
C HIS A 75 -10.54 11.81 -10.27
N PHE A 76 -10.60 10.86 -9.32
CA PHE A 76 -11.29 11.07 -8.06
C PHE A 76 -10.61 12.20 -7.27
N LEU A 77 -11.40 13.15 -6.77
CA LEU A 77 -10.88 14.28 -6.02
C LEU A 77 -10.48 13.82 -4.62
N LEU A 78 -9.17 13.82 -4.35
CA LEU A 78 -8.66 13.73 -3.00
C LEU A 78 -8.73 15.13 -2.36
N PRO A 79 -9.12 15.24 -1.08
CA PRO A 79 -9.08 16.52 -0.39
C PRO A 79 -7.65 17.03 -0.29
N PHE A 80 -7.48 18.35 -0.35
CA PHE A 80 -6.18 18.97 -0.10
C PHE A 80 -5.80 18.81 1.37
N ILE A 81 -4.57 18.37 1.63
CA ILE A 81 -4.07 18.11 2.99
C ILE A 81 -4.24 19.36 3.87
N ASP A 82 -3.96 20.55 3.33
CA ASP A 82 -4.05 21.81 4.07
C ASP A 82 -5.49 22.17 4.49
N GLN A 83 -6.51 21.64 3.79
CA GLN A 83 -7.91 21.91 4.11
C GLN A 83 -8.44 21.01 5.23
N ILE A 84 -7.82 19.86 5.48
CA ILE A 84 -8.30 18.90 6.48
C ILE A 84 -8.26 19.52 7.90
N PRO A 85 -7.14 20.13 8.36
CA PRO A 85 -7.10 20.80 9.65
C PRO A 85 -8.08 21.97 9.77
N GLU A 86 -8.29 22.72 8.69
CA GLU A 86 -9.22 23.87 8.68
C GLU A 86 -10.66 23.42 8.91
N ARG A 87 -11.07 22.30 8.32
CA ARG A 87 -12.43 21.74 8.47
C ARG A 87 -12.65 21.07 9.82
N LEU A 88 -11.58 20.49 10.38
CA LEU A 88 -11.61 19.89 11.70
C LEU A 88 -11.49 20.93 12.82
N ALA A 89 -11.11 22.18 12.53
CA ALA A 89 -10.95 23.22 13.52
C ALA A 89 -12.26 23.50 14.29
N GLY A 90 -12.13 23.69 15.61
CA GLY A 90 -13.27 23.99 16.49
C GLY A 90 -13.80 22.80 17.27
N HIS A 91 -13.28 21.59 17.05
CA HIS A 91 -13.54 20.42 17.90
C HIS A 91 -12.57 20.37 19.08
N ASP A 92 -13.06 19.99 20.25
CA ASP A 92 -12.27 19.90 21.50
C ASP A 92 -11.35 18.67 21.55
N TYR A 93 -11.68 17.62 20.78
CA TYR A 93 -10.96 16.35 20.78
C TYR A 93 -10.80 15.82 19.36
N TYR A 94 -9.61 15.26 19.08
CA TYR A 94 -9.28 14.63 17.80
C TYR A 94 -8.89 13.19 18.03
N CYS A 95 -9.32 12.31 17.14
CA CYS A 95 -8.92 10.92 17.08
C CYS A 95 -8.41 10.63 15.67
N PHE A 96 -7.35 9.83 15.57
CA PHE A 96 -6.86 9.32 14.29
C PHE A 96 -7.16 7.83 14.24
N LEU A 97 -7.86 7.42 13.19
CA LEU A 97 -8.14 6.02 12.90
C LEU A 97 -7.32 5.60 11.68
N ASP A 98 -6.54 4.54 11.86
CA ASP A 98 -5.78 3.90 10.76
C ASP A 98 -6.49 2.60 10.36
N GLY A 99 -6.87 2.52 9.08
CA GLY A 99 -7.47 1.33 8.51
C GLY A 99 -6.46 0.19 8.42
N MET A 100 -6.45 -0.71 9.41
CA MET A 100 -5.57 -1.90 9.42
C MET A 100 -5.58 -2.65 8.09
N SER A 101 -4.48 -2.55 7.33
CA SER A 101 -4.34 -3.14 6.00
C SER A 101 -5.51 -2.80 5.05
N GLY A 102 -5.96 -1.55 5.06
CA GLY A 102 -7.17 -1.08 4.38
C GLY A 102 -7.33 -1.56 2.94
N TYR A 103 -6.29 -1.45 2.11
CA TYR A 103 -6.36 -1.89 0.71
C TYR A 103 -6.67 -3.39 0.55
N PHE A 104 -6.13 -4.25 1.42
CA PHE A 104 -6.40 -5.69 1.35
C PHE A 104 -7.84 -6.06 1.71
N GLN A 105 -8.64 -5.11 2.21
CA GLN A 105 -10.05 -5.34 2.45
C GLN A 105 -10.90 -5.13 1.19
N ILE A 106 -10.42 -4.37 0.20
CA ILE A 106 -11.18 -4.06 -1.02
C ILE A 106 -10.95 -5.15 -2.08
N PRO A 107 -12.01 -5.84 -2.54
CA PRO A 107 -11.89 -6.85 -3.59
C PRO A 107 -11.60 -6.22 -4.96
N ILE A 108 -10.78 -6.91 -5.75
CA ILE A 108 -10.52 -6.58 -7.14
C ILE A 108 -11.57 -7.27 -8.01
N ALA A 109 -12.09 -6.55 -9.00
CA ALA A 109 -12.99 -7.10 -10.01
C ALA A 109 -12.36 -8.36 -10.64
N PRO A 110 -13.08 -9.49 -10.75
CA PRO A 110 -12.52 -10.76 -11.22
C PRO A 110 -11.75 -10.66 -12.55
N GLU A 111 -12.25 -9.85 -13.48
CA GLU A 111 -11.66 -9.57 -14.79
C GLU A 111 -10.31 -8.83 -14.74
N ASP A 112 -10.04 -8.11 -13.64
CA ASP A 112 -8.81 -7.34 -13.46
C ASP A 112 -7.75 -8.06 -12.61
N GLN A 113 -8.11 -9.16 -11.94
CA GLN A 113 -7.19 -9.89 -11.06
C GLN A 113 -5.95 -10.42 -11.80
N ALA A 114 -6.13 -10.91 -13.03
CA ALA A 114 -5.02 -11.39 -13.86
C ALA A 114 -3.97 -10.31 -14.13
N LYS A 115 -4.38 -9.04 -14.21
CA LYS A 115 -3.44 -7.90 -14.40
C LYS A 115 -2.58 -7.65 -13.17
N LYS A 116 -3.02 -8.11 -12.00
CA LYS A 116 -2.34 -7.95 -10.71
C LYS A 116 -1.54 -9.19 -10.34
N THR A 117 -1.07 -9.90 -11.35
CA THR A 117 -0.22 -11.07 -11.19
C THR A 117 1.22 -10.64 -10.94
N PHE A 118 1.87 -11.30 -10.00
CA PHE A 118 3.29 -11.12 -9.71
C PHE A 118 4.03 -12.46 -9.67
N THR A 119 5.33 -12.41 -9.91
CA THR A 119 6.22 -13.56 -9.83
C THR A 119 7.27 -13.38 -8.74
N CYS A 120 7.58 -14.48 -8.06
CA CYS A 120 8.65 -14.59 -7.09
C CYS A 120 9.31 -15.98 -7.18
N PRO A 121 10.45 -16.23 -6.52
CA PRO A 121 11.14 -17.53 -6.57
C PRO A 121 10.28 -18.74 -6.17
N PHE A 122 9.15 -18.52 -5.48
CA PHE A 122 8.25 -19.58 -4.99
C PHE A 122 7.03 -19.83 -5.87
N GLY A 123 6.87 -19.08 -6.95
CA GLY A 123 5.75 -19.25 -7.88
C GLY A 123 5.19 -17.93 -8.39
N THR A 124 4.09 -18.04 -9.14
CA THR A 124 3.34 -16.92 -9.69
C THR A 124 1.97 -16.86 -9.04
N PHE A 125 1.58 -15.67 -8.60
CA PHE A 125 0.37 -15.46 -7.82
C PHE A 125 -0.37 -14.21 -8.31
N ALA A 126 -1.70 -14.22 -8.19
CA ALA A 126 -2.55 -13.09 -8.49
C ALA A 126 -3.28 -12.59 -7.23
N TYR A 127 -3.49 -11.29 -7.15
CA TYR A 127 -4.21 -10.66 -6.04
C TYR A 127 -5.74 -10.72 -6.24
N ARG A 128 -6.46 -11.10 -5.18
CA ARG A 128 -7.93 -10.96 -5.07
C ARG A 128 -8.35 -9.63 -4.46
N ARG A 129 -7.45 -8.99 -3.72
CA ARG A 129 -7.67 -7.73 -2.98
C ARG A 129 -6.63 -6.72 -3.39
N ILE A 130 -6.95 -5.43 -3.33
CA ILE A 130 -6.08 -4.35 -3.85
C ILE A 130 -4.68 -4.42 -3.20
N PRO A 131 -3.61 -4.69 -3.98
CA PRO A 131 -2.26 -4.61 -3.46
C PRO A 131 -1.75 -3.17 -3.41
N PHE A 132 -0.78 -2.93 -2.53
CA PHE A 132 0.02 -1.72 -2.56
C PHE A 132 0.77 -1.57 -3.90
N GLY A 133 1.01 -0.31 -4.30
CA GLY A 133 1.78 0.04 -5.49
C GLY A 133 0.95 0.24 -6.75
N LEU A 134 -0.38 0.08 -6.70
CA LEU A 134 -1.27 0.42 -7.81
C LEU A 134 -1.59 1.92 -7.84
N CYS A 135 -1.60 2.51 -9.04
CA CYS A 135 -1.82 3.94 -9.21
C CYS A 135 -3.20 4.43 -8.75
N ASN A 136 -4.24 3.59 -8.84
CA ASN A 136 -5.62 3.96 -8.50
C ASN A 136 -6.08 3.41 -7.13
N ALA A 137 -5.17 2.79 -6.35
CA ALA A 137 -5.53 2.20 -5.05
C ALA A 137 -6.02 3.26 -4.04
N PRO A 138 -5.33 4.41 -3.85
CA PRO A 138 -5.78 5.46 -2.93
C PRO A 138 -7.15 6.01 -3.29
N GLU A 139 -7.41 6.29 -4.58
CA GLU A 139 -8.67 6.83 -5.07
C GLU A 139 -9.83 5.84 -4.85
N THR A 140 -9.57 4.55 -5.08
CA THR A 140 -10.57 3.50 -4.83
C THR A 140 -10.90 3.40 -3.35
N PHE A 141 -9.87 3.45 -2.49
CA PHE A 141 -10.04 3.40 -1.05
C PHE A 141 -10.78 4.63 -0.51
N GLN A 142 -10.38 5.82 -0.94
CA GLN A 142 -11.03 7.08 -0.60
C GLN A 142 -12.52 7.05 -0.98
N ARG A 143 -12.84 6.63 -2.22
CA ARG A 143 -14.23 6.54 -2.69
C ARG A 143 -15.05 5.57 -1.82
N CYS A 144 -14.46 4.45 -1.41
CA CYS A 144 -15.09 3.49 -0.49
C CYS A 144 -15.38 4.13 0.87
N MET A 145 -14.39 4.77 1.48
CA MET A 145 -14.53 5.38 2.81
C MET A 145 -15.51 6.55 2.82
N VAL A 146 -15.47 7.42 1.80
CA VAL A 146 -16.46 8.49 1.65
C VAL A 146 -17.87 7.93 1.49
N ALA A 147 -18.04 6.81 0.79
CA ALA A 147 -19.36 6.16 0.67
C ALA A 147 -19.85 5.55 2.01
N ILE A 148 -18.95 4.95 2.79
CA ILE A 148 -19.27 4.37 4.11
C ILE A 148 -19.63 5.47 5.11
N PHE A 149 -18.81 6.52 5.18
CA PHE A 149 -18.94 7.60 6.16
C PHE A 149 -19.63 8.84 5.60
N TYR A 150 -20.42 8.72 4.53
CA TYR A 150 -20.95 9.86 3.77
C TYR A 150 -21.72 10.89 4.61
N LYS A 151 -22.28 10.49 5.76
CA LYS A 151 -22.99 11.37 6.70
C LYS A 151 -22.09 12.07 7.72
N LEU A 152 -20.87 11.57 7.93
CA LEU A 152 -19.94 12.05 8.94
C LEU A 152 -18.82 12.89 8.32
N VAL A 153 -18.45 12.57 7.07
CA VAL A 153 -17.41 13.26 6.30
C VAL A 153 -17.79 14.73 6.10
N GLY A 154 -16.91 15.63 6.49
CA GLY A 154 -17.10 17.08 6.40
C GLY A 154 -17.85 17.72 7.57
N GLU A 155 -18.38 16.92 8.51
CA GLU A 155 -18.98 17.43 9.75
C GLU A 155 -18.11 17.13 10.98
N ILE A 156 -17.78 15.85 11.18
CA ILE A 156 -17.02 15.38 12.37
C ILE A 156 -15.78 14.55 12.01
N MET A 157 -15.63 14.19 10.74
CA MET A 157 -14.58 13.31 10.25
C MET A 157 -14.09 13.81 8.89
N GLU A 158 -12.81 13.63 8.61
CA GLU A 158 -12.22 13.85 7.30
C GLU A 158 -11.41 12.63 6.92
N VAL A 159 -11.59 12.13 5.70
CA VAL A 159 -10.90 10.93 5.22
C VAL A 159 -9.77 11.36 4.31
N PHE A 160 -8.58 10.79 4.49
CA PHE A 160 -7.45 10.98 3.60
C PHE A 160 -6.65 9.69 3.41
N MET A 161 -6.84 9.05 2.26
CA MET A 161 -6.25 7.75 1.95
C MET A 161 -6.58 6.75 3.07
N ASP A 162 -5.57 6.19 3.74
CA ASP A 162 -5.72 5.18 4.80
C ASP A 162 -6.05 5.77 6.19
N ASP A 163 -5.91 7.09 6.36
CA ASP A 163 -6.13 7.81 7.63
C ASP A 163 -7.49 8.52 7.62
N PHE A 164 -8.25 8.47 8.72
CA PHE A 164 -9.52 9.19 8.88
C PHE A 164 -9.89 9.49 10.34
#